data_AF-A0A4Q3XTH2-F1
#
_entry.id   AF-A0A4Q3XTH2-F1
#
_cell.length_a   1.000
_cell.length_b   1.000
_cell.length_c   1.000
_cell.angle_alpha   90.00
_cell.angle_beta   90.00
_cell.angle_gamma   90.00
#
_symmetry.space_group_name_H-M   'P 1'
#
loop_
_entity.id
_entity.type
_entity.pdbx_description
1 polymer ?
#
loop_
_entity_poly.entity_id
_entity_poly.type
_entity_poly.pdbx_seq_one_letter_code
_entity_poly.pdbx_strand_id
1 'polypeptide(L)'
;MQDLERQLPRIFQANIVRLYGRLVRPGLTSLPVHAELTFGVAPTLNDFLDRAAAQIDNYTANEAAKAYALTLAAVFERQLSAWAQTIVAAGGASPPSRAARYETLLDLCASHAGIDLVESGLGPLLVELLLVGNVVRHGEGPSCDRLRAMAPQLWAYEPSELVDIVAGPARTSEMMRIRGDDLARYVRAAGRFWGLVDPLPMAALEVPV
;
A
#
# COMPACT_ATOMS: atom_id res chain seq x y z
N MET A 1 -27.70 11.02 -12.45
CA MET A 1 -26.87 9.81 -12.29
C MET A 1 -25.56 9.92 -13.07
N GLN A 2 -25.60 10.31 -14.36
CA GLN A 2 -24.40 10.56 -15.19
C GLN A 2 -23.38 11.57 -14.59
N ASP A 3 -23.85 12.62 -13.90
CA ASP A 3 -22.94 13.59 -13.25
C ASP A 3 -22.16 13.02 -12.06
N LEU A 4 -22.71 12.02 -11.36
CA LEU A 4 -22.04 11.37 -10.24
C LEU A 4 -20.96 10.41 -10.75
N GLU A 5 -21.25 9.67 -11.82
CA GLU A 5 -20.30 8.74 -12.46
C GLU A 5 -19.05 9.47 -12.95
N ARG A 6 -19.21 10.66 -13.54
CA ARG A 6 -18.09 11.52 -13.94
C ARG A 6 -17.27 12.05 -12.78
N GLN A 7 -17.85 12.14 -11.58
CA GLN A 7 -17.16 12.58 -10.37
C GLN A 7 -16.45 11.45 -9.62
N LEU A 8 -16.72 10.17 -9.95
CA LEU A 8 -16.15 9.04 -9.23
C LEU A 8 -14.62 9.08 -9.16
N PRO A 9 -13.86 9.34 -10.23
CA PRO A 9 -12.39 9.40 -10.14
C PRO A 9 -11.93 10.46 -9.14
N ARG A 10 -12.51 11.66 -9.18
CA ARG A 10 -12.23 12.75 -8.23
C ARG A 10 -12.57 12.36 -6.80
N ILE A 11 -13.72 11.72 -6.58
CA ILE A 11 -14.14 11.23 -5.26
C ILE A 11 -13.17 10.16 -4.76
N PHE A 12 -12.75 9.23 -5.63
CA PHE A 12 -11.82 8.16 -5.30
C PHE A 12 -10.46 8.71 -4.92
N GLN A 13 -9.93 9.66 -5.70
CA GLN A 13 -8.71 10.39 -5.36
C GLN A 13 -8.83 11.05 -3.98
N ALA A 14 -9.89 11.84 -3.76
CA ALA A 14 -10.11 12.53 -2.50
C ALA A 14 -10.21 11.56 -1.31
N ASN A 15 -10.82 10.39 -1.51
CA ASN A 15 -10.92 9.35 -0.49
C ASN A 15 -9.55 8.79 -0.11
N ILE A 16 -8.67 8.50 -1.07
CA ILE A 16 -7.31 8.00 -0.78
C ILE A 16 -6.51 9.08 -0.04
N VAL A 17 -6.51 10.31 -0.54
CA VAL A 17 -5.74 11.42 0.06
C VAL A 17 -6.21 11.71 1.49
N ARG A 18 -7.53 11.74 1.71
CA ARG A 18 -8.09 11.97 3.05
C ARG A 18 -7.85 10.80 3.98
N LEU A 19 -7.95 9.56 3.51
CA LEU A 19 -7.61 8.38 4.30
C LEU A 19 -6.15 8.46 4.77
N TYR A 20 -5.24 8.82 3.86
CA TYR A 20 -3.84 8.99 4.23
C TYR A 20 -3.64 10.14 5.23
N GLY A 21 -4.09 11.34 4.88
CA GLY A 21 -3.84 12.55 5.68
C GLY A 21 -4.55 12.57 7.04
N ARG A 22 -5.69 11.88 7.19
CA ARG A 22 -6.48 11.86 8.43
C ARG A 22 -6.29 10.62 9.28
N LEU A 23 -5.88 9.49 8.71
CA LEU A 23 -5.75 8.23 9.45
C LEU A 23 -4.32 7.67 9.37
N VAL A 24 -3.83 7.39 8.17
CA VAL A 24 -2.55 6.67 8.02
C VAL A 24 -1.37 7.48 8.54
N ARG A 25 -1.20 8.71 8.06
CA ARG A 25 -0.07 9.56 8.45
C ARG A 25 -0.10 9.89 9.94
N PRO A 26 -1.22 10.39 10.52
CA PRO A 26 -1.29 10.64 11.97
C PRO A 26 -1.01 9.39 12.80
N GLY A 27 -1.58 8.24 12.41
CA GLY A 27 -1.36 6.96 13.08
C GLY A 27 0.12 6.57 13.11
N LEU A 28 0.79 6.59 11.96
CA LEU A 28 2.23 6.30 11.90
C LEU A 28 3.08 7.29 12.70
N THR A 29 2.79 8.59 12.59
CA THR A 29 3.57 9.61 13.31
C THR A 29 3.40 9.56 14.83
N SER A 30 2.34 8.90 15.32
CA SER A 30 2.09 8.76 16.75
C SER A 30 2.81 7.56 17.38
N LEU A 31 3.36 6.65 16.56
CA LEU A 31 4.04 5.45 17.03
C LEU A 31 5.54 5.73 17.19
N PRO A 32 6.14 5.38 18.35
CA PRO A 32 7.59 5.48 18.53
C PRO A 32 8.32 4.55 17.56
N VAL A 33 9.42 5.05 16.99
CA VAL A 33 10.35 4.27 16.16
C VAL A 33 11.77 4.61 16.57
N HIS A 34 12.52 3.59 16.93
CA HIS A 34 13.92 3.66 17.36
C HIS A 34 14.82 3.34 16.18
N ALA A 35 15.80 4.20 15.90
CA ALA A 35 16.67 4.06 14.73
C ALA A 35 17.57 2.81 14.81
N GLU A 36 18.04 2.48 16.01
CA GLU A 36 18.90 1.33 16.26
C GLU A 36 18.48 0.60 17.54
N LEU A 37 18.30 -0.71 17.42
CA LEU A 37 18.03 -1.63 18.51
C LEU A 37 19.35 -2.16 19.07
N THR A 38 19.47 -2.13 20.39
CA THR A 38 20.64 -2.67 21.10
C THR A 38 20.38 -4.10 21.54
N PHE A 39 21.32 -5.00 21.23
CA PHE A 39 21.26 -6.43 21.58
C PHE A 39 22.28 -6.82 22.65
N GLY A 40 22.13 -8.03 23.19
CA GLY A 40 23.05 -8.62 24.16
C GLY A 40 22.65 -8.38 25.62
N VAL A 41 23.53 -8.78 26.54
CA VAL A 41 23.29 -8.69 27.99
C VAL A 41 23.14 -7.22 28.39
N ALA A 42 22.05 -6.91 29.09
CA ALA A 42 21.81 -5.60 29.66
C ALA A 42 22.51 -5.48 31.02
N PRO A 43 23.18 -4.36 31.33
CA PRO A 43 23.88 -4.19 32.60
C PRO A 43 22.92 -4.04 33.78
N THR A 44 21.68 -3.60 33.54
CA THR A 44 20.63 -3.52 34.55
C THR A 44 19.29 -4.03 34.02
N LEU A 45 18.33 -4.26 34.93
CA LEU A 45 16.95 -4.57 34.57
C LEU A 45 16.29 -3.43 33.78
N ASN A 46 16.56 -2.17 34.13
CA ASN A 46 15.99 -1.04 33.42
C ASN A 46 16.51 -0.98 31.98
N ASP A 47 17.82 -1.15 31.78
CA ASP A 47 18.39 -1.21 30.43
C ASP A 47 17.81 -2.36 29.60
N PHE A 48 17.50 -3.50 30.25
CA PHE A 48 16.83 -4.61 29.60
C PHE A 48 15.41 -4.23 29.17
N LEU A 49 14.63 -3.63 30.07
CA LEU A 49 13.25 -3.22 29.80
C LEU A 49 13.18 -2.15 28.71
N ASP A 50 14.11 -1.19 28.71
CA ASP A 50 14.18 -0.14 27.68
C ASP A 50 14.50 -0.74 26.31
N ARG A 51 15.44 -1.68 26.23
CA ARG A 51 15.76 -2.40 24.98
C ARG A 51 14.57 -3.23 24.48
N ALA A 52 13.86 -3.90 25.37
CA ALA A 52 12.67 -4.69 25.02
C ALA A 52 11.53 -3.79 24.54
N ALA A 53 11.30 -2.65 25.20
CA ALA A 53 10.31 -1.66 24.76
C ALA A 53 10.62 -1.14 23.35
N ALA A 54 11.88 -0.80 23.06
CA ALA A 54 12.28 -0.35 21.73
C ALA A 54 12.01 -1.39 20.61
N GLN A 55 12.23 -2.67 20.90
CA GLN A 55 11.92 -3.76 19.96
C GLN A 55 10.41 -3.88 19.71
N ILE A 56 9.60 -3.82 20.77
CA ILE A 56 8.14 -3.89 20.68
C ILE A 56 7.58 -2.68 19.93
N ASP A 57 8.13 -1.49 20.17
CA ASP A 57 7.75 -0.24 19.50
C ASP A 57 7.98 -0.35 17.99
N ASN A 58 9.18 -0.75 17.55
CA ASN A 58 9.50 -0.92 16.13
C ASN A 58 8.65 -2.00 15.46
N TYR A 59 8.42 -3.13 16.15
CA TYR A 59 7.53 -4.18 15.66
C TYR A 59 6.10 -3.66 15.47
N THR A 60 5.56 -2.97 16.48
CA THR A 60 4.21 -2.39 16.46
C THR A 60 4.08 -1.36 15.34
N ALA A 61 5.08 -0.50 15.15
CA ALA A 61 5.12 0.48 14.07
C ALA A 61 5.11 -0.18 12.67
N ASN A 62 5.87 -1.26 12.49
CA ASN A 62 5.90 -2.00 11.22
C ASN A 62 4.56 -2.72 10.95
N GLU A 63 3.97 -3.35 11.96
CA GLU A 63 2.65 -4.00 11.82
C GLU A 63 1.54 -2.99 11.53
N ALA A 64 1.58 -1.82 12.15
CA ALA A 64 0.68 -0.72 11.82
C ALA A 64 0.85 -0.28 10.34
N ALA A 65 2.09 -0.13 9.87
CA ALA A 65 2.38 0.22 8.48
C ALA A 65 1.87 -0.84 7.48
N LYS A 66 2.07 -2.12 7.77
CA LYS A 66 1.50 -3.25 7.00
C LYS A 66 -0.03 -3.18 6.96
N ALA A 67 -0.68 -2.96 8.10
CA ALA A 67 -2.13 -2.85 8.19
C ALA A 67 -2.68 -1.66 7.39
N TYR A 68 -1.99 -0.52 7.41
CA TYR A 68 -2.35 0.64 6.58
C TYR A 68 -2.13 0.37 5.09
N ALA A 69 -1.06 -0.32 4.70
CA ALA A 69 -0.83 -0.72 3.31
C ALA A 69 -1.96 -1.63 2.80
N LEU A 70 -2.34 -2.64 3.60
CA LEU A 70 -3.49 -3.51 3.31
C LEU A 70 -4.79 -2.71 3.17
N THR A 71 -5.01 -1.72 4.05
CA THR A 71 -6.20 -0.87 3.99
C THR A 71 -6.23 -0.05 2.70
N LEU A 72 -5.10 0.57 2.32
CA LEU A 72 -4.97 1.33 1.08
C LEU A 72 -5.18 0.45 -0.15
N ALA A 73 -4.53 -0.72 -0.20
CA ALA A 73 -4.70 -1.69 -1.28
C ALA A 73 -6.16 -2.09 -1.45
N ALA A 74 -6.84 -2.44 -0.35
CA ALA A 74 -8.24 -2.84 -0.38
C ALA A 74 -9.18 -1.70 -0.79
N VAL A 75 -8.90 -0.45 -0.39
CA VAL A 75 -9.66 0.73 -0.84
C VAL A 75 -9.49 0.93 -2.34
N PHE A 76 -8.25 0.92 -2.82
CA PHE A 76 -7.94 1.13 -4.23
C PHE A 76 -8.56 0.05 -5.12
N GLU A 77 -8.44 -1.23 -4.73
CA GLU A 77 -9.04 -2.35 -5.44
C GLU A 77 -10.57 -2.23 -5.54
N ARG A 78 -11.25 -1.85 -4.45
CA ARG A 78 -12.69 -1.60 -4.48
C ARG A 78 -13.07 -0.46 -5.41
N GLN A 79 -12.28 0.61 -5.46
CA GLN A 79 -12.49 1.73 -6.36
C GLN A 79 -12.31 1.32 -7.84
N LEU A 80 -11.25 0.55 -8.14
CA LEU A 80 -11.04 -0.04 -9.48
C LEU A 80 -12.22 -0.92 -9.87
N SER A 81 -12.65 -1.82 -8.99
CA SER A 81 -13.79 -2.71 -9.25
C SER A 81 -15.08 -1.91 -9.51
N ALA A 82 -15.37 -0.90 -8.68
CA ALA A 82 -16.53 -0.05 -8.84
C ALA A 82 -16.49 0.73 -10.17
N TRP A 83 -15.32 1.26 -10.55
CA TRP A 83 -15.20 2.00 -11.80
C TRP A 83 -15.26 1.07 -13.03
N ALA A 84 -14.61 -0.09 -12.98
CA ALA A 84 -14.70 -1.10 -14.03
C ALA A 84 -16.15 -1.52 -14.32
N GLN A 85 -17.01 -1.62 -13.31
CA GLN A 85 -18.43 -1.88 -13.50
C GLN A 85 -19.13 -0.78 -14.30
N THR A 86 -18.76 0.49 -14.10
CA THR A 86 -19.32 1.61 -14.89
C THR A 86 -18.87 1.56 -16.35
N ILE A 87 -17.60 1.19 -16.59
CA ILE A 87 -17.05 1.03 -17.95
C ILE A 87 -17.80 -0.05 -18.71
N VAL A 88 -18.01 -1.20 -18.06
CA VAL A 88 -18.73 -2.35 -18.63
C VAL A 88 -20.20 -2.00 -18.87
N ALA A 89 -20.86 -1.33 -17.92
CA ALA A 89 -22.25 -0.92 -18.06
C ALA A 89 -22.46 0.07 -19.22
N ALA A 90 -21.48 0.91 -19.51
CA ALA A 90 -21.48 1.81 -20.66
C ALA A 90 -21.18 1.11 -22.01
N GLY A 91 -21.00 -0.22 -22.02
CA GLY A 91 -20.66 -1.00 -23.21
C GLY A 91 -19.19 -0.90 -23.61
N GLY A 92 -18.33 -0.36 -22.75
CA GLY A 92 -16.91 -0.12 -23.05
C GLY A 92 -16.01 -1.35 -22.95
N ALA A 93 -16.46 -2.44 -22.33
CA ALA A 93 -15.70 -3.69 -22.20
C ALA A 93 -16.59 -4.86 -21.74
N SER A 94 -16.07 -6.09 -21.88
CA SER A 94 -16.65 -7.27 -21.25
C SER A 94 -16.46 -7.24 -19.72
N PRO A 95 -17.43 -7.72 -18.93
CA PRO A 95 -17.30 -7.76 -17.48
C PRO A 95 -16.07 -8.57 -17.06
N PRO A 96 -15.19 -8.02 -16.21
CA PRO A 96 -14.16 -8.82 -15.59
C PRO A 96 -14.82 -9.93 -14.76
N SER A 97 -14.23 -11.13 -14.76
CA SER A 97 -14.75 -12.22 -13.93
C SER A 97 -14.76 -11.80 -12.46
N ARG A 98 -15.65 -12.38 -11.62
CA ARG A 98 -15.59 -12.14 -10.16
C ARG A 98 -14.26 -12.54 -9.53
N ALA A 99 -13.48 -13.37 -10.22
CA ALA A 99 -12.14 -13.80 -9.84
C ALA A 99 -11.04 -13.04 -10.61
N ALA A 100 -11.38 -11.95 -11.30
CA ALA A 100 -10.40 -11.17 -12.05
C ALA A 100 -9.31 -10.71 -11.09
N ARG A 101 -8.07 -11.01 -11.47
CA ARG A 101 -6.92 -10.52 -10.73
C ARG A 101 -6.90 -8.99 -10.83
N TYR A 102 -6.39 -8.36 -9.78
CA TYR A 102 -6.37 -6.90 -9.68
C TYR A 102 -5.62 -6.25 -10.85
N GLU A 103 -4.62 -6.91 -11.44
CA GLU A 103 -3.91 -6.42 -12.63
C GLU A 103 -4.86 -6.30 -13.81
N THR A 104 -5.77 -7.27 -14.00
CA THR A 104 -6.78 -7.19 -15.05
C THR A 104 -7.74 -6.02 -14.85
N LEU A 105 -8.10 -5.71 -13.60
CA LEU A 105 -8.91 -4.53 -13.29
C LEU A 105 -8.15 -3.24 -13.54
N LEU A 106 -6.88 -3.17 -13.14
CA LEU A 106 -6.02 -2.02 -13.35
C LEU A 106 -5.80 -1.77 -14.84
N ASP A 107 -5.49 -2.80 -15.62
CA ASP A 107 -5.27 -2.73 -17.06
C ASP A 107 -6.54 -2.29 -17.79
N LEU A 108 -7.71 -2.84 -17.42
CA LEU A 108 -9.01 -2.43 -17.98
C LEU A 108 -9.27 -0.94 -17.73
N CYS A 109 -9.11 -0.50 -16.49
CA CYS A 109 -9.33 0.88 -16.09
C CYS A 109 -8.34 1.82 -16.80
N ALA A 110 -7.05 1.49 -16.81
CA ALA A 110 -6.02 2.29 -17.48
C ALA A 110 -6.25 2.38 -18.99
N SER A 111 -6.57 1.27 -19.64
CA SER A 111 -6.85 1.23 -21.08
C SER A 111 -8.07 2.09 -21.43
N HIS A 112 -9.13 2.02 -20.61
CA HIS A 112 -10.31 2.86 -20.81
C HIS A 112 -10.01 4.36 -20.63
N ALA A 113 -9.13 4.72 -19.69
CA ALA A 113 -8.69 6.10 -19.46
C ALA A 113 -7.62 6.58 -20.46
N GLY A 114 -7.10 5.71 -21.34
CA GLY A 114 -5.97 6.04 -22.20
C GLY A 114 -4.66 6.28 -21.44
N ILE A 115 -4.48 5.65 -20.27
CA ILE A 115 -3.27 5.77 -19.44
C ILE A 115 -2.30 4.65 -19.82
N ASP A 116 -1.11 5.02 -20.26
CA ASP A 116 0.02 4.09 -20.33
C ASP A 116 0.64 3.93 -18.94
N LEU A 117 0.45 2.75 -18.34
CA LEU A 117 0.94 2.43 -16.99
C LEU A 117 2.46 2.32 -16.90
N VAL A 118 3.15 2.05 -18.02
CA VAL A 118 4.60 1.94 -18.09
C VAL A 118 5.21 3.34 -18.22
N GLU A 119 4.76 4.13 -19.20
CA GLU A 119 5.28 5.50 -19.41
C GLU A 119 4.97 6.42 -18.22
N SER A 120 3.81 6.25 -17.59
CA SER A 120 3.45 7.04 -16.39
C SER A 120 4.22 6.61 -15.13
N GLY A 121 4.91 5.46 -15.14
CA GLY A 121 5.56 4.87 -13.97
C GLY A 121 4.59 4.39 -12.88
N LEU A 122 3.28 4.40 -13.13
CA LEU A 122 2.26 4.04 -12.14
C LEU A 122 2.09 2.53 -12.00
N GLY A 123 2.22 1.78 -13.10
CA GLY A 123 1.97 0.34 -13.14
C GLY A 123 2.73 -0.43 -12.05
N PRO A 124 4.07 -0.34 -11.99
CA PRO A 124 4.86 -1.04 -10.98
C PRO A 124 4.46 -0.69 -9.55
N LEU A 125 4.21 0.59 -9.25
CA LEU A 125 3.85 1.06 -7.91
C LEU A 125 2.47 0.55 -7.45
N LEU A 126 1.49 0.54 -8.36
CA LEU A 126 0.14 0.08 -8.05
C LEU A 126 0.08 -1.44 -7.91
N VAL A 127 0.84 -2.16 -8.73
CA VAL A 127 1.01 -3.62 -8.59
C VAL A 127 1.73 -3.94 -7.27
N GLU A 128 2.76 -3.17 -6.90
CA GLU A 128 3.46 -3.32 -5.62
C GLU A 128 2.52 -3.16 -4.43
N LEU A 129 1.70 -2.10 -4.39
CA LEU A 129 0.70 -1.89 -3.34
C LEU A 129 -0.24 -3.10 -3.17
N LEU A 130 -0.73 -3.65 -4.28
CA LEU A 130 -1.69 -4.75 -4.26
C LEU A 130 -1.04 -6.07 -3.84
N LEU A 131 0.21 -6.32 -4.26
CA LEU A 131 1.01 -7.44 -3.76
C LEU A 131 1.31 -7.31 -2.27
N VAL A 132 1.70 -6.12 -1.78
CA VAL A 132 1.89 -5.86 -0.35
C VAL A 132 0.62 -6.22 0.41
N GLY A 133 -0.55 -5.74 -0.03
CA GLY A 133 -1.83 -6.10 0.59
C GLY A 133 -2.06 -7.61 0.64
N ASN A 134 -1.78 -8.33 -0.44
CA ASN A 134 -1.93 -9.79 -0.47
C ASN A 134 -0.96 -10.51 0.48
N VAL A 135 0.31 -10.08 0.55
CA VAL A 135 1.31 -10.65 1.46
C VAL A 135 0.92 -10.39 2.90
N VAL A 136 0.49 -9.18 3.26
CA VAL A 136 0.02 -8.88 4.63
C VAL A 136 -1.18 -9.74 5.01
N ARG A 137 -2.10 -10.00 4.07
CA ARG A 137 -3.32 -10.77 4.33
C ARG A 137 -3.08 -12.28 4.41
N HIS A 138 -2.19 -12.81 3.58
CA HIS A 138 -2.07 -14.25 3.35
C HIS A 138 -0.72 -14.85 3.77
N GLY A 139 0.31 -14.03 3.97
CA GLY A 139 1.66 -14.46 4.29
C GLY A 139 2.40 -15.05 3.08
N GLU A 140 3.02 -16.21 3.28
CA GLU A 140 3.82 -16.91 2.28
C GLU A 140 3.03 -17.32 1.03
N GLY A 141 3.73 -17.42 -0.10
CA GLY A 141 3.20 -17.94 -1.35
C GLY A 141 3.54 -17.07 -2.56
N PRO A 142 2.87 -17.29 -3.71
CA PRO A 142 3.26 -16.68 -4.99
C PRO A 142 3.27 -15.14 -4.98
N SER A 143 2.41 -14.51 -4.18
CA SER A 143 2.40 -13.05 -4.03
C SER A 143 3.64 -12.55 -3.27
N CYS A 144 4.09 -13.30 -2.26
CA CYS A 144 5.31 -13.01 -1.50
C CYS A 144 6.55 -13.14 -2.39
N ASP A 145 6.66 -14.26 -3.13
CA ASP A 145 7.77 -14.50 -4.06
C ASP A 145 7.88 -13.40 -5.12
N ARG A 146 6.73 -13.03 -5.70
CA ARG A 146 6.67 -11.98 -6.71
C ARG A 146 6.98 -10.61 -6.13
N LEU A 147 6.46 -10.28 -4.95
CA LEU A 147 6.76 -9.01 -4.29
C LEU A 147 8.25 -8.90 -3.97
N ARG A 148 8.88 -9.97 -3.49
CA ARG A 148 10.31 -10.02 -3.20
C ARG A 148 11.17 -9.81 -4.44
N ALA A 149 10.77 -10.37 -5.58
CA ALA A 149 11.45 -10.16 -6.84
C ALA A 149 11.31 -8.72 -7.37
N MET A 150 10.14 -8.11 -7.18
CA MET A 150 9.82 -6.78 -7.72
C MET A 150 10.27 -5.62 -6.82
N ALA A 151 10.20 -5.81 -5.51
CA ALA A 151 10.48 -4.81 -4.49
C ALA A 151 11.38 -5.37 -3.36
N PRO A 152 12.60 -5.86 -3.68
CA PRO A 152 13.50 -6.46 -2.70
C PRO A 152 13.89 -5.49 -1.58
N GLN A 153 13.78 -4.18 -1.81
CA GLN A 153 14.04 -3.14 -0.81
C GLN A 153 13.14 -3.22 0.43
N LEU A 154 11.96 -3.85 0.34
CA LEU A 154 11.08 -4.07 1.50
C LEU A 154 11.67 -5.09 2.49
N TRP A 155 12.72 -5.82 2.09
CA TRP A 155 13.50 -6.72 2.93
C TRP A 155 14.94 -6.25 3.15
N ALA A 156 15.31 -5.10 2.60
CA ALA A 156 16.64 -4.50 2.77
C ALA A 156 16.59 -3.54 3.96
N TYR A 157 16.96 -4.05 5.14
CA TYR A 157 17.13 -3.27 6.37
C TYR A 157 18.14 -3.96 7.28
N GLU A 158 18.77 -3.19 8.14
CA GLU A 158 19.70 -3.76 9.13
C GLU A 158 18.92 -4.55 10.19
N PRO A 159 19.43 -5.68 10.70
CA PRO A 159 18.77 -6.40 11.79
C PRO A 159 18.57 -5.56 13.07
N SER A 160 19.40 -4.53 13.27
CA SER A 160 19.22 -3.52 14.34
C SER A 160 18.03 -2.61 14.14
N GLU A 161 17.40 -2.64 12.97
CA GLU A 161 16.37 -1.69 12.60
C GLU A 161 14.97 -2.25 12.94
N LEU A 162 14.79 -3.58 12.88
CA LEU A 162 13.55 -4.28 13.20
C LEU A 162 13.85 -5.75 13.53
N VAL A 163 13.31 -6.24 14.65
CA VAL A 163 13.40 -7.66 15.02
C VAL A 163 12.08 -8.33 14.69
N ASP A 164 12.15 -9.49 14.03
CA ASP A 164 10.98 -10.32 13.79
C ASP A 164 10.68 -11.15 15.05
N ILE A 165 9.52 -10.91 15.67
CA ILE A 165 9.10 -11.58 16.90
C ILE A 165 8.30 -12.84 16.52
N VAL A 166 8.99 -13.84 15.97
CA VAL A 166 8.36 -15.11 15.55
C VAL A 166 8.83 -16.26 16.42
N ALA A 167 7.87 -17.10 16.84
CA ALA A 167 8.18 -18.41 17.39
C ALA A 167 8.53 -19.38 16.24
N GLY A 168 9.82 -19.56 15.95
CA GLY A 168 10.31 -20.50 14.94
C GLY A 168 11.18 -19.84 13.87
N PRO A 169 11.43 -20.51 12.73
CA PRO A 169 12.18 -19.92 11.64
C PRO A 169 11.42 -18.72 11.08
N ALA A 170 12.12 -17.60 10.91
CA ALA A 170 11.56 -16.36 10.36
C ALA A 170 10.97 -16.62 8.97
N ARG A 171 9.73 -16.14 8.75
CA ARG A 171 9.05 -16.26 7.47
C ARG A 171 9.33 -15.03 6.62
N THR A 172 9.52 -15.22 5.32
CA THR A 172 9.81 -14.11 4.40
C THR A 172 8.75 -13.01 4.49
N SER A 173 7.48 -13.38 4.51
CA SER A 173 6.35 -12.45 4.62
C SER A 173 6.33 -11.65 5.93
N GLU A 174 6.79 -12.23 7.03
CA GLU A 174 6.86 -11.59 8.35
C GLU A 174 8.01 -10.57 8.40
N MET A 175 9.14 -10.91 7.78
CA MET A 175 10.31 -10.04 7.60
C MET A 175 10.10 -8.88 6.63
N MET A 176 8.92 -8.71 6.04
CA MET A 176 8.66 -7.54 5.19
C MET A 176 8.57 -6.28 6.07
N ARG A 177 9.30 -5.23 5.70
CA ARG A 177 9.27 -3.93 6.37
C ARG A 177 8.63 -2.86 5.47
N ILE A 178 7.56 -2.23 5.97
CA ILE A 178 6.89 -1.12 5.30
C ILE A 178 7.21 0.18 6.04
N ARG A 179 7.73 1.18 5.34
CA ARG A 179 8.03 2.50 5.92
C ARG A 179 6.95 3.53 5.58
N GLY A 180 6.96 4.66 6.29
CA GLY A 180 6.05 5.78 6.00
C GLY A 180 6.18 6.30 4.57
N ASP A 181 7.40 6.32 4.03
CA ASP A 181 7.68 6.74 2.66
C ASP A 181 7.12 5.77 1.61
N ASP A 182 7.06 4.47 1.90
CA ASP A 182 6.42 3.49 1.01
C ASP A 182 4.93 3.77 0.90
N LEU A 183 4.27 4.01 2.04
CA LEU A 183 2.85 4.36 2.08
C LEU A 183 2.57 5.70 1.38
N ALA A 184 3.43 6.70 1.59
CA ALA A 184 3.35 7.97 0.87
C ALA A 184 3.47 7.75 -0.64
N ARG A 185 4.45 6.94 -1.09
CA ARG A 185 4.65 6.59 -2.51
C ARG A 185 3.41 5.90 -3.10
N TYR A 186 2.81 4.94 -2.40
CA TYR A 186 1.59 4.27 -2.86
C TYR A 186 0.39 5.22 -2.95
N VAL A 187 0.23 6.13 -1.98
CA VAL A 187 -0.85 7.13 -2.01
C VAL A 187 -0.66 8.11 -3.15
N ARG A 188 0.57 8.57 -3.41
CA ARG A 188 0.86 9.41 -4.59
C ARG A 188 0.50 8.68 -5.87
N ALA A 189 0.90 7.41 -6.01
CA ALA A 189 0.60 6.62 -7.21
C ALA A 189 -0.91 6.42 -7.41
N ALA A 190 -1.63 5.96 -6.38
CA ALA A 190 -3.06 5.70 -6.47
C ALA A 190 -3.89 6.99 -6.63
N GLY A 191 -3.48 8.07 -5.95
CA GLY A 191 -4.08 9.38 -6.13
C GLY A 191 -3.84 9.94 -7.54
N ARG A 192 -2.62 9.82 -8.08
CA ARG A 192 -2.27 10.29 -9.42
C ARG A 192 -2.99 9.50 -10.50
N PHE A 193 -3.13 8.18 -10.32
CA PHE A 193 -3.96 7.34 -11.19
C PHE A 193 -5.37 7.91 -11.31
N TRP A 194 -6.06 8.15 -10.20
CA TRP A 194 -7.41 8.72 -10.24
C TRP A 194 -7.45 10.16 -10.77
N GLY A 195 -6.39 10.93 -10.56
CA GLY A 195 -6.25 12.27 -11.14
C GLY A 195 -6.16 12.24 -12.67
N LEU A 196 -5.44 11.27 -13.24
CA LEU A 196 -5.38 11.07 -14.69
C LEU A 196 -6.71 10.59 -15.28
N VAL A 197 -7.48 9.83 -14.50
CA VAL A 197 -8.81 9.34 -14.89
C VAL A 197 -9.88 10.44 -14.78
N ASP A 198 -9.69 11.47 -13.96
CA ASP A 198 -10.69 12.53 -13.71
C ASP A 198 -10.91 13.39 -14.97
N PRO A 199 -12.11 13.31 -15.61
CA PRO A 199 -12.38 14.06 -16.84
C PRO A 199 -12.75 15.52 -16.58
N LEU A 200 -12.87 15.94 -15.33
CA LEU A 200 -13.35 17.26 -14.96
C LEU A 200 -12.21 18.29 -14.92
N PRO A 201 -12.50 19.58 -15.17
CA PRO A 201 -11.50 20.64 -15.06
C PRO A 201 -10.82 20.65 -13.70
N MET A 202 -9.52 21.01 -13.69
CA MET A 202 -8.68 21.06 -12.48
C MET A 202 -8.49 19.70 -11.80
N ALA A 203 -8.49 18.62 -12.57
CA ALA A 203 -8.05 17.31 -12.10
C ALA A 203 -6.65 17.43 -11.45
N ALA A 204 -6.53 16.94 -10.21
CA ALA A 204 -5.28 17.05 -9.46
C ALA A 204 -4.31 15.94 -9.92
N LEU A 205 -3.24 16.31 -10.61
CA LEU A 205 -2.21 15.34 -11.03
C LEU A 205 -1.11 15.19 -9.97
N GLU A 206 -0.88 16.24 -9.20
CA GLU A 206 0.02 16.25 -8.06
C GLU A 206 -0.75 15.92 -6.77
N VAL A 207 -0.24 14.94 -6.03
CA VAL A 207 -0.87 14.45 -4.81
C VAL A 207 -0.04 14.87 -3.60
N PRO A 208 -0.52 15.83 -2.79
CA PRO A 208 0.19 16.25 -1.59
C PRO A 208 0.00 15.20 -0.49
N VAL A 209 1.09 14.51 -0.15
CA VAL A 209 1.19 13.62 1.02
C VAL A 209 2.40 13.95 1.86
#